data_AF-A0A091AG48-F1
#
_entry.id   AF-A0A091AG48-F1
#
_cell.length_a   1.000
_cell.length_b   1.000
_cell.length_c   1.000
_cell.angle_alpha   90.00
_cell.angle_beta   90.00
_cell.angle_gamma   90.00
#
_symmetry.space_group_name_H-M   'P 1'
#
loop_
_entity.id
_entity.type
_entity.pdbx_description
1 polymer ?
#
loop_
_entity_poly.entity_id
_entity_poly.type
_entity_poly.pdbx_seq_one_letter_code
_entity_poly.pdbx_strand_id
1 'polypeptide(L)'
;MLMLTHTCLLQQMMDDSGIKNSDPDIYIYNIAPDLLTIHPDIDARRTHSINRFIEAPLEHKRTAYIMFHLLVDDLAHYGGISLKYQDGFDPHSSGYTYLRGRQLIESIMELHNIVGKNISYNEAAYRSHLIIEMVYDLVILSHIKRNGSIQLLEDAIHFTLDRKGNEFCADISWLYGIDESHVRDVLKMAASYITKERLDRIMNIEGRIRLFTDKFGLKNNNAVFAEAISTLFQNALSSIENEDFLQQTAVTIRNCGWLPTD
;
A
#
# COMPACT_ATOMS: atom_id res chain seq x y z
N MET A 1 -1.93 1.93 -2.72
CA MET A 1 -1.77 0.61 -2.09
C MET A 1 -0.54 -0.09 -2.64
N LEU A 2 0.56 0.06 -1.90
CA LEU A 2 1.84 -0.62 -2.08
C LEU A 2 1.90 -1.87 -1.17
N MET A 3 0.77 -2.52 -0.91
CA MET A 3 0.62 -3.49 0.19
C MET A 3 1.71 -4.58 0.21
N LEU A 4 1.97 -5.25 -0.93
CA LEU A 4 3.01 -6.27 -1.01
C LEU A 4 4.42 -5.67 -0.99
N THR A 5 4.58 -4.45 -1.49
CA THR A 5 5.82 -3.69 -1.35
C THR A 5 6.14 -3.38 0.11
N HIS A 6 5.17 -2.95 0.93
CA HIS A 6 5.36 -2.78 2.38
C HIS A 6 5.73 -4.10 3.05
N THR A 7 5.03 -5.20 2.74
CA THR A 7 5.34 -6.52 3.30
C THR A 7 6.76 -6.95 2.92
N CYS A 8 7.12 -6.86 1.64
CA CYS A 8 8.44 -7.26 1.15
C CYS A 8 9.57 -6.42 1.77
N LEU A 9 9.37 -5.10 1.87
CA LEU A 9 10.35 -4.21 2.49
C LEU A 9 10.52 -4.50 3.98
N LEU A 10 9.42 -4.73 4.71
CA LEU A 10 9.50 -5.10 6.12
C LEU A 10 10.29 -6.40 6.27
N GLN A 11 9.99 -7.44 5.49
CA GLN A 11 10.74 -8.71 5.52
C GLN A 11 12.24 -8.49 5.33
N GLN A 12 12.64 -7.70 4.33
CA GLN A 12 14.05 -7.38 4.10
C GLN A 12 14.70 -6.68 5.29
N MET A 13 13.98 -5.75 5.92
CA MET A 13 14.49 -5.04 7.09
C MET A 13 14.58 -5.92 8.35
N MET A 14 13.63 -6.84 8.54
CA MET A 14 13.68 -7.85 9.61
C MET A 14 14.89 -8.78 9.40
N ASP A 15 15.07 -9.30 8.18
CA ASP A 15 16.17 -10.20 7.81
C ASP A 15 17.54 -9.54 7.99
N ASP A 16 17.70 -8.30 7.50
CA ASP A 16 18.93 -7.52 7.66
C ASP A 16 19.26 -7.23 9.13
N SER A 17 18.25 -7.19 10.00
CA SER A 17 18.39 -6.99 11.44
C SER A 17 18.59 -8.30 12.21
N GLY A 18 18.61 -9.45 11.51
CA GLY A 18 18.78 -10.76 12.11
C GLY A 18 17.55 -11.31 12.82
N ILE A 19 16.38 -10.67 12.67
CA ILE A 19 15.13 -11.09 13.30
C ILE A 19 14.44 -12.12 12.39
N LYS A 20 14.32 -13.36 12.87
CA LYS A 20 13.79 -14.49 12.08
C LYS A 20 12.54 -15.16 12.64
N ASN A 21 12.24 -14.94 13.91
CA ASN A 21 11.17 -15.64 14.64
C ASN A 21 10.14 -14.66 15.23
N SER A 22 9.84 -13.57 14.52
CA SER A 22 8.77 -12.66 14.93
C SER A 22 7.41 -13.31 14.69
N ASP A 23 6.42 -12.96 15.53
CA ASP A 23 5.05 -13.39 15.28
C ASP A 23 4.55 -12.84 13.92
N PRO A 24 3.75 -13.59 13.15
CA PRO A 24 3.28 -13.15 11.84
C PRO A 24 2.38 -11.91 11.88
N ASP A 25 1.77 -11.59 13.03
CA ASP A 25 0.83 -10.47 13.17
C ASP A 25 1.47 -9.11 12.82
N ILE A 26 2.79 -8.95 12.98
CA ILE A 26 3.50 -7.72 12.61
C ILE A 26 3.23 -7.30 11.15
N TYR A 27 3.03 -8.27 10.25
CA TYR A 27 2.77 -7.99 8.84
C TYR A 27 1.35 -7.48 8.60
N ILE A 28 0.40 -7.82 9.49
CA ILE A 28 -0.94 -7.25 9.46
C ILE A 28 -0.92 -5.80 9.99
N TYR A 29 -0.15 -5.53 11.04
CA TYR A 29 0.05 -4.16 11.55
C TYR A 29 0.68 -3.28 10.46
N ASN A 30 1.69 -3.81 9.76
CA ASN A 30 2.33 -3.13 8.63
C ASN A 30 1.40 -2.81 7.45
N ILE A 31 0.29 -3.52 7.27
CA ILE A 31 -0.65 -3.18 6.19
C ILE A 31 -1.96 -2.59 6.72
N ALA A 32 -2.08 -2.38 8.04
CA ALA A 32 -3.31 -1.93 8.66
C ALA A 32 -3.84 -0.61 8.07
N PRO A 33 -3.00 0.43 7.79
CA PRO A 33 -3.51 1.69 7.25
C PRO A 33 -4.29 1.53 5.94
N ASP A 34 -3.78 0.70 5.04
CA ASP A 34 -4.42 0.31 3.79
C ASP A 34 -5.59 -0.67 4.01
N LEU A 35 -5.38 -1.68 4.85
CA LEU A 35 -6.34 -2.76 5.11
C LEU A 35 -7.66 -2.26 5.69
N LEU A 36 -7.58 -1.32 6.62
CA LEU A 36 -8.74 -0.77 7.32
C LEU A 36 -9.73 -0.09 6.36
N THR A 37 -9.25 0.42 5.23
CA THR A 37 -10.09 1.09 4.21
C THR A 37 -11.01 0.16 3.43
N ILE A 38 -10.92 -1.16 3.67
CA ILE A 38 -11.91 -2.13 3.16
C ILE A 38 -13.29 -1.90 3.81
N HIS A 39 -13.34 -1.38 5.04
CA HIS A 39 -14.60 -1.01 5.67
C HIS A 39 -15.14 0.31 5.10
N PRO A 40 -16.42 0.39 4.71
CA PRO A 40 -16.97 1.59 4.06
C PRO A 40 -16.92 2.85 4.94
N ASP A 41 -16.93 2.69 6.27
CA ASP A 41 -16.89 3.79 7.23
C ASP A 41 -15.47 4.18 7.68
N ILE A 42 -14.43 3.57 7.12
CA ILE A 42 -13.03 3.91 7.42
C ILE A 42 -12.38 4.41 6.13
N ASP A 43 -12.07 5.71 6.09
CA ASP A 43 -11.36 6.31 4.96
C ASP A 43 -9.84 6.34 5.16
N ALA A 44 -9.11 6.50 4.06
CA ALA A 44 -7.65 6.58 4.08
C ALA A 44 -7.15 7.81 4.84
N ARG A 45 -7.91 8.91 4.87
CA ARG A 45 -7.52 10.12 5.61
C ARG A 45 -7.39 9.79 7.09
N ARG A 46 -8.33 9.04 7.66
CA ARG A 46 -8.32 8.63 9.06
C ARG A 46 -7.12 7.76 9.41
N THR A 47 -6.71 6.87 8.50
CA THR A 47 -5.62 5.91 8.77
C THR A 47 -4.23 6.47 8.46
N HIS A 48 -4.12 7.55 7.68
CA HIS A 48 -2.82 8.15 7.31
C HIS A 48 -2.55 9.50 7.99
N SER A 49 -3.57 10.16 8.55
CA SER A 49 -3.46 11.50 9.20
C SER A 49 -3.12 11.42 10.69
N ILE A 50 -2.14 10.60 11.06
CA ILE A 50 -1.62 10.53 12.43
C ILE A 50 -0.14 10.94 12.48
N ASN A 51 0.28 11.58 13.56
CA ASN A 51 1.69 11.92 13.74
C ASN A 51 2.53 10.63 13.82
N ARG A 52 3.70 10.66 13.21
CA ARG A 52 4.64 9.53 13.29
C ARG A 52 5.30 9.54 14.66
N PHE A 53 5.52 8.35 15.19
CA PHE A 53 6.41 8.13 16.32
C PHE A 53 7.40 7.02 15.95
N ILE A 54 8.63 7.15 16.43
CA ILE A 54 9.68 6.14 16.20
C ILE A 54 9.57 5.02 17.23
N GLU A 55 9.28 5.38 18.49
CA GLU A 55 9.12 4.43 19.58
C GLU A 55 7.64 4.26 19.91
N ALA A 56 7.14 3.03 19.78
CA ALA A 56 5.78 2.69 20.18
C ALA A 56 5.67 2.56 21.72
N PRO A 57 4.53 2.95 22.32
CA PRO A 57 4.28 2.69 23.74
C PRO A 57 4.39 1.20 24.07
N LEU A 58 4.87 0.87 25.28
CA LEU A 58 5.08 -0.52 25.71
C LEU A 58 3.82 -1.39 25.66
N GLU A 59 2.64 -0.78 25.86
CA GLU A 59 1.34 -1.45 25.83
C GLU A 59 0.84 -1.70 24.39
N HIS A 60 1.40 -1.00 23.40
CA HIS A 60 0.97 -1.00 22.00
C HIS A 60 2.16 -1.20 21.05
N LYS A 61 3.13 -2.04 21.42
CA LYS A 61 4.42 -2.16 20.70
C LYS A 61 4.27 -2.49 19.22
N ARG A 62 3.27 -3.30 18.87
CA ARG A 62 3.02 -3.71 17.48
C ARG A 62 2.59 -2.55 16.58
N THR A 63 2.12 -1.43 17.14
CA THR A 63 1.86 -0.20 16.37
C THR A 63 3.13 0.42 15.77
N ALA A 64 4.33 0.01 16.18
CA ALA A 64 5.58 0.39 15.52
C ALA A 64 5.61 -0.04 14.04
N TYR A 65 4.97 -1.16 13.68
CA TYR A 65 4.90 -1.61 12.28
C TYR A 65 3.85 -0.83 11.47
N ILE A 66 2.83 -0.27 12.13
CA ILE A 66 1.96 0.73 11.49
C ILE A 66 2.76 1.99 11.18
N MET A 67 3.63 2.43 12.10
CA MET A 67 4.51 3.57 11.82
C MET A 67 5.45 3.28 10.67
N PHE A 68 6.00 2.06 10.57
CA PHE A 68 6.81 1.66 9.44
C PHE A 68 6.08 1.84 8.10
N HIS A 69 4.84 1.37 7.98
CA HIS A 69 3.99 1.61 6.82
C HIS A 69 3.94 3.09 6.45
N LEU A 70 3.59 3.93 7.43
CA LEU A 70 3.40 5.35 7.25
C LEU A 70 4.69 6.09 6.88
N LEU A 71 5.86 5.60 7.32
CA LEU A 71 7.17 6.14 6.92
C LEU A 71 7.52 5.78 5.46
N VAL A 72 7.13 4.58 5.01
CA VAL A 72 7.26 4.20 3.60
C VAL A 72 6.35 5.09 2.74
N ASP A 73 5.10 5.29 3.19
CA ASP A 73 4.15 6.16 2.51
C ASP A 73 4.59 7.62 2.49
N ASP A 74 5.25 8.12 3.54
CA ASP A 74 5.80 9.47 3.53
C ASP A 74 6.81 9.67 2.38
N LEU A 75 7.63 8.66 2.11
CA LEU A 75 8.59 8.67 0.99
C LEU A 75 7.89 8.48 -0.36
N ALA A 76 6.88 7.60 -0.42
CA ALA A 76 6.10 7.36 -1.63
C ALA A 76 5.28 8.59 -2.04
N HIS A 77 4.64 9.27 -1.08
CA HIS A 77 3.64 10.31 -1.32
C HIS A 77 4.17 11.72 -1.16
N TYR A 78 5.14 11.96 -0.27
CA TYR A 78 5.65 13.31 0.03
C TYR A 78 7.13 13.49 -0.34
N GLY A 79 7.89 12.39 -0.44
CA GLY A 79 9.31 12.40 -0.84
C GLY A 79 10.26 12.59 0.33
N GLY A 80 9.77 12.56 1.57
CA GLY A 80 10.56 12.70 2.78
C GLY A 80 9.76 12.36 4.02
N ILE A 81 10.45 11.84 5.04
CA ILE A 81 9.85 11.50 6.34
C ILE A 81 9.59 12.77 7.14
N SER A 82 8.39 12.87 7.71
CA SER A 82 8.01 13.93 8.65
C SER A 82 7.31 13.33 9.86
N LEU A 83 7.67 13.78 11.07
CA LEU A 83 6.97 13.34 12.29
C LEU A 83 5.55 13.91 12.39
N LYS A 84 5.28 15.01 11.69
CA LYS A 84 3.92 15.54 11.52
C LYS A 84 3.32 14.98 10.24
N TYR A 85 2.08 14.50 10.33
CA TYR A 85 1.34 14.14 9.12
C TYR A 85 1.13 15.36 8.24
N GLN A 86 1.05 15.13 6.93
CA GLN A 86 0.68 16.16 5.96
C GLN A 86 -0.80 15.99 5.63
N ASP A 87 -1.59 17.05 5.79
CA ASP A 87 -3.01 17.05 5.42
C ASP A 87 -3.19 17.64 4.03
N GLY A 88 -4.17 17.12 3.30
CA GLY A 88 -4.53 17.58 1.97
C GLY A 88 -3.82 16.83 0.83
N PHE A 89 -4.36 17.04 -0.37
CA PHE A 89 -3.86 16.45 -1.60
C PHE A 89 -3.03 17.47 -2.38
N ASP A 90 -1.80 17.10 -2.73
CA ASP A 90 -0.94 17.88 -3.62
C ASP A 90 -0.62 17.07 -4.89
N PRO A 91 -1.15 17.44 -6.08
CA PRO A 91 -0.85 16.76 -7.33
C PRO A 91 0.61 16.97 -7.79
N HIS A 92 1.34 17.92 -7.19
CA HIS A 92 2.72 18.26 -7.52
C HIS A 92 3.73 17.77 -6.50
N SER A 93 3.30 16.92 -5.56
CA SER A 93 4.15 16.38 -4.52
C SER A 93 5.47 15.78 -5.06
N SER A 94 6.52 15.90 -4.25
CA SER A 94 7.84 15.32 -4.48
C SER A 94 7.92 13.82 -4.15
N GLY A 95 6.81 13.19 -3.74
CA GLY A 95 6.73 11.75 -3.51
C GLY A 95 7.12 10.93 -4.74
N TYR A 96 7.76 9.79 -4.51
CA TYR A 96 8.17 8.88 -5.59
C TYR A 96 7.03 8.55 -6.56
N THR A 97 5.84 8.23 -6.04
CA THR A 97 4.69 7.82 -6.87
C THR A 97 4.16 8.98 -7.72
N TYR A 98 4.23 10.21 -7.20
CA TYR A 98 3.84 11.42 -7.93
C TYR A 98 4.88 11.83 -8.98
N LEU A 99 6.17 11.75 -8.66
CA LEU A 99 7.25 12.04 -9.61
C LEU A 99 7.19 11.09 -10.81
N ARG A 100 7.01 9.79 -10.56
CA ARG A 100 6.90 8.78 -11.63
C ARG A 100 5.57 8.84 -12.37
N GLY A 101 4.50 9.17 -11.66
CA GLY A 101 3.15 9.25 -12.23
C GLY A 101 2.91 10.49 -13.10
N ARG A 102 3.66 11.58 -12.93
CA ARG A 102 3.36 12.86 -13.61
C ARG A 102 3.19 12.73 -15.12
N GLN A 103 4.02 11.90 -15.76
CA GLN A 103 3.96 11.67 -17.21
C GLN A 103 2.71 10.93 -17.69
N LEU A 104 1.97 10.26 -16.79
CA LEU A 104 0.79 9.47 -17.14
C LEU A 104 -0.50 10.30 -17.10
N ILE A 105 -0.45 11.52 -16.56
CA ILE A 105 -1.65 12.33 -16.27
C ILE A 105 -2.47 12.61 -17.54
N GLU A 106 -1.82 13.07 -18.60
CA GLU A 106 -2.49 13.38 -19.87
C GLU A 106 -3.14 12.13 -20.47
N SER A 107 -2.40 11.01 -20.52
CA SER A 107 -2.93 9.74 -21.02
C SER A 107 -4.12 9.22 -20.19
N ILE A 108 -4.14 9.48 -18.87
CA ILE A 108 -5.29 9.13 -18.02
C ILE A 108 -6.49 10.02 -18.36
N MET A 109 -6.30 11.32 -18.58
CA MET A 109 -7.39 12.21 -19.00
C MET A 109 -7.96 11.78 -20.36
N GLU A 110 -7.11 11.49 -21.33
CA GLU A 110 -7.49 10.96 -22.64
C GLU A 110 -8.26 9.64 -22.53
N LEU A 111 -7.79 8.72 -21.68
CA LEU A 111 -8.46 7.45 -21.42
C LEU A 111 -9.91 7.63 -20.93
N HIS A 112 -10.16 8.65 -20.10
CA HIS A 112 -11.51 8.96 -19.63
C HIS A 112 -12.37 9.58 -20.73
N ASN A 113 -11.77 10.45 -21.56
CA ASN A 113 -12.46 11.06 -22.69
C ASN A 113 -12.95 10.01 -23.69
N ILE A 114 -12.20 8.93 -23.92
CA ILE A 114 -12.61 7.79 -24.78
C ILE A 114 -13.95 7.19 -24.33
N VAL A 115 -14.23 7.20 -23.03
CA VAL A 115 -15.47 6.65 -22.44
C VAL A 115 -16.51 7.73 -22.11
N GLY A 116 -16.33 8.94 -22.65
CA GLY A 116 -17.27 10.07 -22.44
C GLY A 116 -17.26 10.64 -21.02
N LYS A 117 -16.19 10.40 -20.26
CA LYS A 117 -16.00 10.97 -18.92
C LYS A 117 -14.92 12.03 -18.97
N ASN A 118 -15.18 13.18 -18.37
CA ASN A 118 -14.15 14.20 -18.13
C ASN A 118 -13.75 14.12 -16.66
N ILE A 119 -12.44 14.10 -16.40
CA ILE A 119 -11.89 14.21 -15.06
C ILE A 119 -10.97 15.42 -14.98
N SER A 120 -10.86 16.00 -13.80
CA SER A 120 -9.92 17.08 -13.53
C SER A 120 -8.47 16.59 -13.54
N TYR A 121 -7.53 17.54 -13.67
CA TYR A 121 -6.10 17.27 -13.52
C TYR A 121 -5.79 16.61 -12.17
N ASN A 122 -6.41 17.08 -11.08
CA ASN A 122 -6.20 16.55 -9.74
C ASN A 122 -6.66 15.09 -9.63
N GLU A 123 -7.81 14.76 -10.22
CA GLU A 123 -8.28 13.36 -10.27
C GLU A 123 -7.36 12.48 -11.12
N ALA A 124 -6.84 13.00 -12.23
CA ALA A 124 -5.88 12.27 -13.07
C ALA A 124 -4.54 12.06 -12.36
N ALA A 125 -4.03 13.08 -11.65
CA ALA A 125 -2.84 12.98 -10.80
C ALA A 125 -3.04 11.98 -9.65
N TYR A 126 -4.21 11.97 -9.01
CA TYR A 126 -4.57 10.98 -8.00
C TYR A 126 -4.56 9.56 -8.58
N ARG A 127 -5.20 9.35 -9.73
CA ARG A 127 -5.22 8.04 -10.40
C ARG A 127 -3.84 7.61 -10.86
N SER A 128 -3.00 8.56 -11.26
CA SER A 128 -1.66 8.28 -11.76
C SER A 128 -0.74 7.69 -10.69
N HIS A 129 -0.67 8.30 -9.50
CA HIS A 129 0.18 7.75 -8.44
C HIS A 129 -0.29 6.34 -8.04
N LEU A 130 -1.60 6.09 -8.02
CA LEU A 130 -2.14 4.76 -7.74
C LEU A 130 -1.73 3.73 -8.79
N ILE A 131 -1.61 4.11 -10.07
CA ILE A 131 -1.07 3.21 -11.09
C ILE A 131 0.37 2.85 -10.75
N ILE A 132 1.21 3.85 -10.41
CA ILE A 132 2.61 3.61 -10.00
C ILE A 132 2.68 2.63 -8.83
N GLU A 133 1.86 2.83 -7.80
CA GLU A 133 1.81 1.91 -6.65
C GLU A 133 1.40 0.49 -7.06
N MET A 134 0.38 0.38 -7.92
CA MET A 134 -0.11 -0.91 -8.40
C MET A 134 0.94 -1.65 -9.23
N VAL A 135 1.72 -0.95 -10.05
CA VAL A 135 2.73 -1.58 -10.93
C VAL A 135 4.06 -1.80 -10.22
N TYR A 136 4.37 -1.09 -9.14
CA TYR A 136 5.63 -1.27 -8.41
C TYR A 136 5.79 -2.68 -7.83
N ASP A 137 4.70 -3.30 -7.36
CA ASP A 137 4.69 -4.72 -6.96
C ASP A 137 5.18 -5.66 -8.08
N LEU A 138 4.99 -5.29 -9.35
CA LEU A 138 5.47 -6.09 -10.49
C LEU A 138 6.97 -5.89 -10.73
N VAL A 139 7.52 -4.70 -10.44
CA VAL A 139 8.95 -4.42 -10.49
C VAL A 139 9.70 -5.31 -9.50
N ILE A 140 9.19 -5.43 -8.28
CA ILE A 140 9.81 -6.22 -7.20
C ILE A 140 9.28 -7.67 -7.14
N LEU A 141 8.60 -8.15 -8.19
CA LEU A 141 7.92 -9.46 -8.18
C LEU A 141 8.88 -10.62 -7.86
N SER A 142 10.14 -10.51 -8.28
CA SER A 142 11.18 -11.49 -7.99
C SER A 142 11.43 -11.62 -6.49
N HIS A 143 11.48 -10.50 -5.76
CA HIS A 143 11.62 -10.46 -4.29
C HIS A 143 10.37 -10.98 -3.61
N ILE A 144 9.18 -10.55 -4.03
CA ILE A 144 7.90 -11.01 -3.49
C ILE A 144 7.81 -12.54 -3.55
N LYS A 145 8.18 -13.14 -4.70
CA LYS A 145 8.18 -14.59 -4.87
C LYS A 145 9.24 -15.29 -4.04
N ARG A 146 10.48 -14.78 -4.05
CA ARG A 146 11.61 -15.36 -3.31
C ARG A 146 11.35 -15.35 -1.80
N ASN A 147 10.76 -14.28 -1.29
CA ASN A 147 10.51 -14.08 0.14
C ASN A 147 9.16 -14.69 0.59
N GLY A 148 8.36 -15.22 -0.34
CA GLY A 148 7.05 -15.80 -0.03
C GLY A 148 6.04 -14.79 0.53
N SER A 149 6.17 -13.49 0.19
CA SER A 149 5.42 -12.39 0.83
C SER A 149 3.90 -12.56 0.76
N ILE A 150 3.38 -13.12 -0.34
CA ILE A 150 1.94 -13.37 -0.52
C ILE A 150 1.43 -14.41 0.48
N GLN A 151 2.14 -15.54 0.62
CA GLN A 151 1.76 -16.58 1.57
C GLN A 151 1.86 -16.06 3.01
N LEU A 152 2.96 -15.37 3.32
CA LEU A 152 3.17 -14.76 4.63
C LEU A 152 2.02 -13.82 5.02
N LEU A 153 1.54 -13.00 4.09
CA LEU A 153 0.47 -12.05 4.37
C LEU A 153 -0.87 -12.77 4.65
N GLU A 154 -1.21 -13.78 3.86
CA GLU A 154 -2.39 -14.63 4.12
C GLU A 154 -2.29 -15.32 5.49
N ASP A 155 -1.13 -15.91 5.79
CA ASP A 155 -0.87 -16.58 7.07
C ASP A 155 -0.97 -15.59 8.25
N ALA A 156 -0.42 -14.38 8.10
CA ALA A 156 -0.49 -13.32 9.10
C ALA A 156 -1.94 -12.88 9.40
N ILE A 157 -2.78 -12.79 8.36
CA ILE A 157 -4.19 -12.44 8.51
C ILE A 157 -4.92 -13.51 9.32
N HIS A 158 -4.76 -14.78 8.95
CA HIS A 158 -5.40 -15.89 9.66
C HIS A 158 -4.87 -16.05 11.08
N PHE A 159 -3.55 -15.97 11.29
CA PHE A 159 -2.94 -15.99 12.61
C PHE A 159 -3.50 -14.88 13.51
N THR A 160 -3.60 -13.66 12.97
CA THR A 160 -4.12 -12.53 13.74
C THR A 160 -5.58 -12.76 14.08
N LEU A 161 -6.43 -13.09 13.10
CA LEU A 161 -7.85 -13.34 13.32
C LEU A 161 -8.09 -14.39 14.41
N ASP A 162 -7.32 -15.49 14.38
CA ASP A 162 -7.51 -16.62 15.29
C ASP A 162 -6.90 -16.41 16.68
N ARG A 163 -5.74 -15.73 16.77
CA ARG A 163 -4.92 -15.70 18.00
C ARG A 163 -4.70 -14.32 18.59
N LYS A 164 -4.65 -13.28 17.76
CA LYS A 164 -4.27 -11.92 18.16
C LYS A 164 -5.36 -10.87 17.89
N GLY A 165 -6.56 -11.29 17.48
CA GLY A 165 -7.59 -10.37 16.97
C GLY A 165 -8.03 -9.33 18.01
N ASN A 166 -8.11 -9.71 19.28
CA ASN A 166 -8.47 -8.76 20.35
C ASN A 166 -7.36 -7.73 20.59
N GLU A 167 -6.10 -8.15 20.60
CA GLU A 167 -4.93 -7.27 20.73
C GLU A 167 -4.87 -6.28 19.56
N PHE A 168 -5.01 -6.80 18.32
CA PHE A 168 -5.07 -5.97 17.12
C PHE A 168 -6.22 -4.96 17.16
N CYS A 169 -7.44 -5.37 17.54
CA CYS A 169 -8.58 -4.45 17.62
C CYS A 169 -8.33 -3.34 18.65
N ALA A 170 -7.80 -3.68 19.82
CA ALA A 170 -7.49 -2.72 20.88
C ALA A 170 -6.42 -1.71 20.43
N ASP A 171 -5.34 -2.17 19.78
CA ASP A 171 -4.27 -1.31 19.29
C ASP A 171 -4.75 -0.34 18.20
N ILE A 172 -5.55 -0.83 17.24
CA ILE A 172 -6.12 0.02 16.18
C ILE A 172 -7.14 1.01 16.75
N SER A 173 -7.94 0.59 17.73
CA SER A 173 -8.90 1.46 18.43
C SER A 173 -8.18 2.57 19.18
N TRP A 174 -7.12 2.22 19.92
CA TRP A 174 -6.28 3.20 20.60
C TRP A 174 -5.63 4.19 19.63
N LEU A 175 -5.04 3.69 18.53
CA LEU A 175 -4.27 4.51 17.61
C LEU A 175 -5.15 5.47 16.78
N TYR A 176 -6.28 4.99 16.28
CA TYR A 176 -7.12 5.71 15.31
C TYR A 176 -8.50 6.12 15.84
N GLY A 177 -8.83 5.75 17.08
CA GLY A 177 -10.17 5.90 17.66
C GLY A 177 -11.26 5.11 16.93
N ILE A 178 -10.89 4.08 16.15
CA ILE A 178 -11.84 3.25 15.37
C ILE A 178 -12.49 2.25 16.30
N ASP A 179 -13.81 2.08 16.19
CA ASP A 179 -14.53 1.09 16.99
C ASP A 179 -13.99 -0.33 16.73
N GLU A 180 -13.69 -1.06 17.81
CA GLU A 180 -13.15 -2.42 17.73
C GLU A 180 -14.03 -3.38 16.91
N SER A 181 -15.35 -3.18 16.87
CA SER A 181 -16.23 -4.00 16.05
C SER A 181 -15.97 -3.78 14.55
N HIS A 182 -15.73 -2.53 14.13
CA HIS A 182 -15.37 -2.24 12.74
C HIS A 182 -14.00 -2.83 12.39
N VAL A 183 -13.02 -2.75 13.29
CA VAL A 183 -11.70 -3.38 13.08
C VAL A 183 -11.83 -4.89 12.96
N ARG A 184 -12.69 -5.50 13.79
CA ARG A 184 -12.94 -6.94 13.73
C ARG A 184 -13.61 -7.36 12.43
N ASP A 185 -14.50 -6.53 11.90
CA ASP A 185 -15.14 -6.80 10.61
C ASP A 185 -14.14 -6.66 9.46
N VAL A 186 -13.21 -5.68 9.53
CA VAL A 186 -12.06 -5.62 8.61
C VAL A 186 -11.26 -6.92 8.64
N LEU A 187 -10.91 -7.45 9.82
CA LEU A 187 -10.14 -8.70 9.91
C LEU A 187 -10.87 -9.88 9.25
N LYS A 188 -12.19 -10.01 9.46
CA LYS A 188 -13.00 -11.06 8.81
C LYS A 188 -13.04 -10.88 7.30
N MET A 189 -13.22 -9.64 6.82
CA MET A 189 -13.19 -9.34 5.39
C MET A 189 -11.82 -9.65 4.80
N ALA A 190 -10.73 -9.21 5.44
CA ALA A 190 -9.36 -9.48 5.04
C ALA A 190 -9.11 -10.97 4.82
N ALA A 191 -9.49 -11.81 5.78
CA ALA A 191 -9.34 -13.27 5.70
C ALA A 191 -10.09 -13.92 4.52
N SER A 192 -11.16 -13.27 4.03
CA SER A 192 -11.94 -13.77 2.88
C SER A 192 -11.49 -13.21 1.53
N TYR A 193 -10.87 -12.02 1.51
CA TYR A 193 -10.53 -11.29 0.28
C TYR A 193 -9.04 -11.31 -0.06
N ILE A 194 -8.16 -11.33 0.93
CA ILE A 194 -6.70 -11.31 0.77
C ILE A 194 -6.19 -12.75 0.89
N THR A 195 -6.58 -13.57 -0.08
CA THR A 195 -6.08 -14.94 -0.21
C THR A 195 -4.92 -14.98 -1.19
N LYS A 196 -4.02 -15.96 -1.04
CA LYS A 196 -2.92 -16.15 -1.98
C LYS A 196 -3.44 -16.29 -3.41
N GLU A 197 -4.50 -17.06 -3.60
CA GLU A 197 -5.10 -17.28 -4.92
C GLU A 197 -5.57 -15.97 -5.58
N ARG A 198 -6.15 -15.05 -4.79
CA ARG A 198 -6.62 -13.75 -5.29
C ARG A 198 -5.46 -12.79 -5.55
N LEU A 199 -4.47 -12.75 -4.66
CA LEU A 199 -3.27 -11.95 -4.83
C LEU A 199 -2.48 -12.40 -6.06
N ASP A 200 -2.23 -13.70 -6.23
CA ASP A 200 -1.54 -14.26 -7.41
C ASP A 200 -2.24 -13.88 -8.72
N ARG A 201 -3.59 -13.87 -8.74
CA ARG A 201 -4.37 -13.48 -9.92
C ARG A 201 -4.17 -12.01 -10.34
N ILE A 202 -3.76 -11.13 -9.43
CA ILE A 202 -3.50 -9.71 -9.72
C ILE A 202 -2.01 -9.39 -9.91
N MET A 203 -1.10 -10.37 -9.76
CA MET A 203 0.35 -10.20 -9.97
C MET A 203 0.75 -10.26 -11.47
N ASN A 204 0.04 -9.52 -12.31
CA ASN A 204 0.31 -9.32 -13.74
C ASN A 204 -0.38 -8.03 -14.21
N ILE A 205 0.02 -7.52 -15.38
CA ILE A 205 -0.50 -6.25 -15.91
C ILE A 205 -2.01 -6.30 -16.11
N GLU A 206 -2.55 -7.39 -16.64
CA GLU A 206 -3.99 -7.55 -16.86
C GLU A 206 -4.77 -7.52 -15.54
N GLY A 207 -4.20 -8.11 -14.49
CA GLY A 207 -4.71 -8.08 -13.13
C GLY A 207 -4.76 -6.66 -12.55
N ARG A 208 -3.69 -5.88 -12.73
CA ARG A 208 -3.62 -4.49 -12.28
C ARG A 208 -4.58 -3.57 -13.06
N ILE A 209 -4.72 -3.79 -14.36
CA ILE A 209 -5.72 -3.11 -15.20
C ILE A 209 -7.14 -3.41 -14.70
N ARG A 210 -7.47 -4.68 -14.42
CA ARG A 210 -8.78 -5.05 -13.86
C ARG A 210 -9.02 -4.36 -12.51
N LEU A 211 -8.05 -4.42 -11.60
CA LEU A 211 -8.14 -3.77 -10.29
C LEU A 211 -8.40 -2.27 -10.42
N PHE A 212 -7.68 -1.58 -11.31
CA PHE A 212 -7.85 -0.15 -11.55
C PHE A 212 -9.22 0.18 -12.17
N THR A 213 -9.63 -0.56 -13.20
CA THR A 213 -10.92 -0.33 -13.87
C THR A 213 -12.12 -0.64 -12.96
N ASP A 214 -12.01 -1.65 -12.11
CA ASP A 214 -12.97 -1.95 -11.05
C ASP A 214 -13.08 -0.79 -10.07
N LYS A 215 -11.94 -0.32 -9.55
CA LYS A 215 -11.88 0.76 -8.55
C LYS A 215 -12.49 2.08 -9.06
N PHE A 216 -12.29 2.40 -10.34
CA PHE A 216 -12.72 3.68 -10.92
C PHE A 216 -13.98 3.60 -11.78
N GLY A 217 -14.64 2.44 -11.84
CA GLY A 217 -15.84 2.24 -12.65
C GLY A 217 -15.60 2.51 -14.13
N LEU A 218 -14.50 1.99 -14.67
CA LEU A 218 -14.04 2.19 -16.05
C LEU A 218 -14.22 0.96 -16.94
N LYS A 219 -14.98 -0.05 -16.50
CA LYS A 219 -15.29 -1.22 -17.34
C LYS A 219 -15.91 -0.78 -18.66
N ASN A 220 -15.27 -1.16 -19.77
CA ASN A 220 -15.69 -0.80 -21.11
C ASN A 220 -15.29 -1.90 -22.11
N ASN A 221 -16.13 -2.14 -23.12
CA ASN A 221 -15.89 -3.12 -24.18
C ASN A 221 -15.29 -2.49 -25.46
N ASN A 222 -14.96 -1.19 -25.43
CA ASN A 222 -14.36 -0.46 -26.53
C ASN A 222 -12.90 -0.91 -26.74
N ALA A 223 -12.57 -1.35 -27.97
CA ALA A 223 -11.23 -1.82 -28.32
C ALA A 223 -10.15 -0.74 -28.17
N VAL A 224 -10.47 0.52 -28.52
CA VAL A 224 -9.57 1.68 -28.36
C VAL A 224 -9.28 1.92 -26.88
N PHE A 225 -10.28 1.77 -26.01
CA PHE A 225 -10.08 1.87 -24.56
C PHE A 225 -9.17 0.75 -24.05
N ALA A 226 -9.39 -0.48 -24.50
CA ALA A 226 -8.59 -1.65 -24.11
C ALA A 226 -7.11 -1.49 -24.50
N GLU A 227 -6.84 -0.98 -25.70
CA GLU A 227 -5.48 -0.68 -26.16
C GLU A 227 -4.86 0.47 -25.36
N ALA A 228 -5.59 1.56 -25.16
CA ALA A 228 -5.12 2.73 -24.43
C ALA A 228 -4.76 2.40 -22.98
N ILE A 229 -5.61 1.65 -22.26
CA ILE A 229 -5.32 1.27 -20.87
C ILE A 229 -4.17 0.27 -20.76
N SER A 230 -4.03 -0.65 -21.72
CA SER A 230 -2.89 -1.56 -21.77
C SER A 230 -1.59 -0.79 -21.95
N THR A 231 -1.56 0.13 -22.93
CA THR A 231 -0.39 0.99 -23.18
C THR A 231 -0.05 1.85 -21.97
N LEU A 232 -1.05 2.42 -21.29
CA LEU A 232 -0.86 3.21 -20.08
C LEU A 232 -0.13 2.43 -18.98
N PHE A 233 -0.56 1.20 -18.70
CA PHE A 233 0.07 0.36 -17.66
C PHE A 233 1.46 -0.14 -18.06
N GLN A 234 1.69 -0.46 -19.33
CA GLN A 234 3.01 -0.82 -19.82
C GLN A 234 3.99 0.35 -19.73
N ASN A 235 3.57 1.56 -20.12
CA ASN A 235 4.37 2.77 -19.98
C ASN A 235 4.68 3.07 -18.51
N ALA A 236 3.70 2.87 -17.62
CA ALA A 236 3.90 3.02 -16.19
C ALA A 236 4.99 2.05 -15.69
N LEU A 237 4.88 0.76 -16.00
CA LEU A 237 5.86 -0.25 -15.61
C LEU A 237 7.27 0.08 -16.14
N SER A 238 7.39 0.44 -17.41
CA SER A 238 8.68 0.79 -18.02
C SER A 238 9.31 2.06 -17.47
N SER A 239 8.56 2.90 -16.77
CA SER A 239 9.08 4.13 -16.17
C SER A 239 9.72 3.98 -14.79
N ILE A 240 9.54 2.80 -14.16
CA ILE A 240 9.93 2.52 -12.77
C ILE A 240 10.76 1.23 -12.64
N GLU A 241 11.39 0.76 -13.71
CA GLU A 241 12.00 -0.59 -13.85
C GLU A 241 13.11 -0.94 -12.82
N ASN A 242 13.44 -0.07 -11.86
CA ASN A 242 14.47 -0.35 -10.86
C ASN A 242 13.95 -0.40 -9.41
N GLU A 243 14.71 -1.09 -8.58
CA GLU A 243 14.42 -1.33 -7.16
C GLU A 243 15.02 -0.24 -6.26
N ASP A 244 15.51 0.86 -6.85
CA ASP A 244 16.20 1.94 -6.13
C ASP A 244 15.32 2.52 -5.03
N PHE A 245 14.02 2.66 -5.29
CA PHE A 245 13.08 3.16 -4.29
C PHE A 245 13.04 2.25 -3.06
N LEU A 246 12.99 0.93 -3.23
CA LEU A 246 12.99 -0.03 -2.12
C LEU A 246 14.24 0.12 -1.24
N GLN A 247 15.42 0.19 -1.86
CA GLN A 247 16.70 0.31 -1.16
C GLN A 247 16.86 1.66 -0.46
N GLN A 248 16.55 2.76 -1.16
CA GLN A 248 16.62 4.10 -0.60
C GLN A 248 15.63 4.29 0.55
N THR A 249 14.44 3.68 0.45
CA THR A 249 13.43 3.70 1.50
C THR A 249 13.94 3.00 2.76
N ALA A 250 14.48 1.77 2.65
CA ALA A 250 15.07 1.06 3.79
C ALA A 250 16.15 1.89 4.50
N VAL A 251 17.07 2.48 3.72
CA VAL A 251 18.16 3.31 4.26
C VAL A 251 17.61 4.56 4.97
N THR A 252 16.64 5.24 4.35
CA THR A 252 16.07 6.49 4.89
C THR A 252 15.31 6.23 6.18
N ILE A 253 14.57 5.12 6.26
CA ILE A 253 13.84 4.72 7.48
C ILE A 253 14.82 4.35 8.62
N ARG A 254 15.90 3.60 8.33
CA ARG A 254 16.94 3.34 9.35
C ARG A 254 17.56 4.63 9.87
N ASN A 255 17.85 5.57 8.96
CA ASN A 255 18.45 6.85 9.30
C ASN A 255 17.50 7.77 10.10
N CYS A 256 16.18 7.59 9.98
CA CYS A 256 15.22 8.31 10.83
C CYS A 256 15.07 7.71 12.23
N GLY A 257 15.77 6.60 12.51
CA GLY A 257 15.84 5.96 13.82
C GLY A 257 14.84 4.82 14.01
N TRP A 258 13.98 4.52 13.02
CA TRP A 258 13.11 3.36 13.11
C TRP A 258 13.92 2.09 12.84
N LEU A 259 13.85 1.16 13.79
CA LEU A 259 14.46 -0.16 13.70
C LEU A 259 13.41 -1.21 14.07
N PRO A 260 13.38 -2.36 13.39
CA PRO A 260 12.50 -3.44 13.78
C PRO A 260 12.90 -3.98 15.16
N THR A 261 11.90 -4.38 15.93
CA THR A 261 12.06 -5.02 17.24
C THR A 261 11.41 -6.41 17.23
N ASP A 262 11.75 -7.26 18.20
CA ASP A 262 11.07 -8.55 18.43
C ASP A 262 9.72 -8.38 19.18
#